data_AF-A0A3M2J4P1-F1
#
_entry.id   AF-A0A3M2J4P1-F1
#
_cell.length_a   1.000
_cell.length_b   1.000
_cell.length_c   1.000
_cell.angle_alpha   90.00
_cell.angle_beta   90.00
_cell.angle_gamma   90.00
#
_symmetry.space_group_name_H-M   'P 1'
#
loop_
_entity.id
_entity.type
_entity.pdbx_description
1 polymer ?
#
loop_
_entity_poly.entity_id
_entity_poly.type
_entity_poly.pdbx_seq_one_letter_code
_entity_poly.pdbx_strand_id
1 'polypeptide(L)'
;MSRYGPDMSGPDRATTPGARASASANPVDPAPPRTPPRAATGALVLDLVRTAGTVSRVELAERSGLTAATITHVVRELMAEGLVHEVGRRTGTVGSPRRLLRLAADAWYAVGVQLDRCASSVVVTDFAGRRVASTGVRGVGRGAPGDTLPVLARHTDLLLAGAGIPRDRVLGVGLVTHGPQDRAAGVVLTGQPTPAWREYPLTRTLADLLDLPVLLENDATAAAVGEQWVGSLDVDTFGVLYMATGIGGGVIAGAEVYRGGTANPVEVGHIPVDPAGPRCACGNRGCVEVLAGPGAVVGAALAVPGLGARLGLDGGADAQLADFQRVARAAVAGDAAALALVDASARRLGTAAVTLMNLFDLDTVVLAGPAFAVAGALYVERAQEVVDAGALARLLRPVHVRLSRDVRVSAAVGGALVVLRSPLGRPGRADRAGGADRAGRDDRSDRAAGAAASGAPLDLTALAPA
;
A
#
# COMPACT_ATOMS: atom_id res chain seq x y z
N MET A 1 -43.57 -20.54 32.91
CA MET A 1 -44.36 -20.43 34.15
C MET A 1 -43.49 -20.90 35.32
N SER A 2 -43.51 -20.16 36.44
CA SER A 2 -42.78 -20.35 37.72
C SER A 2 -41.25 -20.06 37.68
N ARG A 3 -40.74 -18.90 38.15
CA ARG A 3 -40.64 -18.28 39.50
C ARG A 3 -39.65 -19.04 40.42
N TYR A 4 -38.47 -18.47 40.71
CA TYR A 4 -38.11 -17.55 41.81
C TYR A 4 -38.10 -18.20 43.21
N GLY A 5 -36.98 -18.08 43.92
CA GLY A 5 -36.92 -18.34 45.37
C GLY A 5 -35.49 -18.44 45.95
N PRO A 6 -34.99 -17.40 46.65
CA PRO A 6 -33.67 -17.34 47.29
C PRO A 6 -33.72 -17.78 48.76
N ASP A 7 -32.57 -18.02 49.39
CA ASP A 7 -32.48 -17.90 50.86
C ASP A 7 -31.07 -17.46 51.33
N MET A 8 -31.09 -16.56 52.31
CA MET A 8 -29.98 -15.91 53.00
C MET A 8 -29.99 -16.40 54.45
N SER A 9 -28.84 -16.82 55.00
CA SER A 9 -28.62 -16.79 56.46
C SER A 9 -27.12 -16.79 56.79
N GLY A 10 -26.63 -15.72 57.42
CA GLY A 10 -25.40 -15.72 58.25
C GLY A 10 -25.68 -16.34 59.65
N PRO A 11 -24.82 -16.18 60.69
CA PRO A 11 -23.84 -15.11 60.88
C PRO A 11 -22.45 -15.48 61.48
N ASP A 12 -21.55 -14.48 61.37
CA ASP A 12 -20.43 -14.05 62.22
C ASP A 12 -19.60 -15.00 63.09
N ARG A 13 -18.27 -14.89 62.92
CA ARG A 13 -17.33 -14.58 64.02
C ARG A 13 -16.04 -13.93 63.52
N ALA A 14 -15.68 -12.82 64.17
CA ALA A 14 -14.55 -11.94 63.91
C ALA A 14 -13.19 -12.50 64.39
N THR A 15 -12.11 -12.15 63.69
CA THR A 15 -10.77 -11.87 64.25
C THR A 15 -9.95 -10.99 63.30
N THR A 16 -9.13 -10.14 63.91
CA THR A 16 -8.40 -8.95 63.45
C THR A 16 -7.31 -9.16 62.38
N PRO A 17 -6.89 -8.09 61.65
CA PRO A 17 -6.06 -8.19 60.45
C PRO A 17 -4.55 -8.24 60.75
N GLY A 18 -3.89 -9.25 60.19
CA GLY A 18 -2.43 -9.38 60.15
C GLY A 18 -1.79 -8.55 59.02
N ALA A 19 -0.67 -7.94 59.35
CA ALA A 19 0.15 -7.05 58.53
C ALA A 19 0.47 -7.62 57.12
N ARG A 20 0.25 -6.80 56.08
CA ARG A 20 0.80 -7.04 54.73
C ARG A 20 2.13 -6.30 54.59
N ALA A 21 3.20 -7.06 54.43
CA ALA A 21 4.51 -6.58 54.02
C ALA A 21 4.43 -5.96 52.62
N SER A 22 4.87 -4.70 52.50
CA SER A 22 5.05 -4.01 51.24
C SER A 22 6.32 -4.51 50.55
N ALA A 23 6.16 -5.30 49.49
CA ALA A 23 7.26 -5.59 48.57
C ALA A 23 7.47 -4.38 47.64
N SER A 24 8.54 -3.63 47.91
CA SER A 24 9.05 -2.58 47.04
C SER A 24 9.60 -3.20 45.75
N ALA A 25 8.84 -3.09 44.66
CA ALA A 25 9.34 -3.39 43.33
C ALA A 25 10.23 -2.23 42.86
N ASN A 26 11.55 -2.48 42.74
CA ASN A 26 12.45 -1.53 42.09
C ASN A 26 12.04 -1.36 40.62
N PRO A 27 12.01 -0.13 40.07
CA PRO A 27 11.85 0.07 38.64
C PRO A 27 13.07 -0.51 37.93
N VAL A 28 12.85 -1.44 37.01
CA VAL A 28 13.86 -1.87 36.06
C VAL A 28 13.96 -0.75 35.02
N ASP A 29 15.07 -0.02 35.04
CA ASP A 29 15.35 0.98 33.99
C ASP A 29 15.36 0.29 32.62
N PRO A 30 14.65 0.81 31.61
CA PRO A 30 14.71 0.27 30.27
C PRO A 30 16.13 0.42 29.74
N ALA A 31 16.75 -0.69 29.33
CA ALA A 31 18.05 -0.68 28.69
C ALA A 31 18.04 0.31 27.50
N PRO A 32 19.12 1.09 27.30
CA PRO A 32 19.18 2.07 26.21
C PRO A 32 18.97 1.37 24.85
N PRO A 33 18.30 2.02 23.89
CA PRO A 33 18.06 1.44 22.58
C PRO A 33 19.39 1.07 21.93
N ARG A 34 19.51 -0.20 21.51
CA ARG A 34 20.69 -0.69 20.80
C ARG A 34 20.88 0.13 19.53
N THR A 35 22.07 0.72 19.36
CA THR A 35 22.43 1.41 18.12
C THR A 35 22.26 0.46 16.94
N PRO A 36 21.40 0.77 15.95
CA PRO A 36 21.16 -0.11 14.82
C PRO A 36 22.46 -0.29 14.01
N PRO A 37 22.65 -1.41 13.29
CA PRO A 37 23.81 -1.63 12.42
C PRO A 37 24.02 -0.45 11.44
N ARG A 38 25.26 -0.12 11.08
CA ARG A 38 25.59 1.04 10.21
C ARG A 38 24.81 1.10 8.89
N ALA A 39 24.49 -0.06 8.30
CA ALA A 39 23.65 -0.15 7.11
C ALA A 39 22.22 0.34 7.38
N ALA A 40 21.63 -0.06 8.52
CA ALA A 40 20.32 0.37 8.99
C ALA A 40 20.30 1.86 9.39
N THR A 41 21.41 2.40 9.92
CA THR A 41 21.53 3.83 10.24
C THR A 41 21.40 4.73 9.00
N GLY A 42 22.09 4.38 7.90
CA GLY A 42 22.01 5.19 6.68
C GLY A 42 20.67 5.06 5.96
N ALA A 43 20.05 3.88 5.97
CA ALA A 43 18.70 3.69 5.43
C ALA A 43 17.66 4.54 6.20
N LEU A 44 17.75 4.58 7.54
CA LEU A 44 16.91 5.44 8.37
C LEU A 44 17.09 6.93 8.04
N VAL A 45 18.33 7.40 8.00
CA VAL A 45 18.62 8.81 7.67
C VAL A 45 18.12 9.16 6.27
N LEU A 46 18.31 8.26 5.30
CA LEU A 46 17.83 8.45 3.94
C LEU A 46 16.30 8.57 3.88
N ASP A 47 15.58 7.70 4.59
CA ASP A 47 14.11 7.74 4.63
C ASP A 47 13.58 9.00 5.33
N LEU A 48 14.28 9.48 6.38
CA LEU A 48 13.97 10.76 7.03
C LEU A 48 14.18 11.96 6.09
N VAL A 49 15.27 11.98 5.31
CA VAL A 49 15.48 13.03 4.29
C VAL A 49 14.42 12.94 3.20
N ARG A 50 14.06 11.72 2.78
CA ARG A 50 13.00 11.47 1.80
C ARG A 50 11.68 12.04 2.26
N THR A 51 11.25 11.71 3.48
CA THR A 51 9.93 12.07 4.02
C THR A 51 9.82 13.56 4.35
N ALA A 52 10.92 14.19 4.79
CA ALA A 52 10.93 15.62 5.09
C ALA A 52 10.97 16.53 3.85
N GLY A 53 11.40 16.01 2.69
CA GLY A 53 11.62 16.75 1.45
C GLY A 53 12.81 17.72 1.50
N THR A 54 12.97 18.50 2.57
CA THR A 54 14.15 19.34 2.84
C THR A 54 14.39 19.40 4.35
N VAL A 55 15.58 19.05 4.82
CA VAL A 55 15.86 18.88 6.26
C VAL A 55 17.29 19.27 6.64
N SER A 56 17.49 19.79 7.84
CA SER A 56 18.84 20.06 8.38
C SER A 56 19.40 18.87 9.14
N ARG A 57 20.73 18.85 9.33
CA ARG A 57 21.40 17.81 10.15
C ARG A 57 20.92 17.79 11.61
N VAL A 58 20.50 18.93 12.14
CA VAL A 58 19.98 19.04 13.51
C VAL A 58 18.61 18.37 13.60
N GLU A 59 17.70 18.69 12.68
CA GLU A 59 16.38 18.05 12.61
C GLU A 59 16.49 16.55 12.36
N LEU A 60 17.48 16.10 11.57
CA LEU A 60 17.77 14.68 11.41
C LEU A 60 18.21 14.02 12.72
N ALA A 61 19.06 14.68 13.52
CA ALA A 61 19.49 14.16 14.82
C ALA A 61 18.31 14.06 15.80
N GLU A 62 17.47 15.08 15.86
CA GLU A 62 16.25 15.12 16.69
C GLU A 62 15.26 14.01 16.31
N ARG A 63 14.97 13.85 15.01
CA ARG A 63 14.00 12.86 14.52
C ARG A 63 14.51 11.42 14.57
N SER A 64 15.80 11.21 14.37
CA SER A 64 16.38 9.85 14.39
C SER A 64 16.80 9.37 15.78
N GLY A 65 16.90 10.27 16.76
CA GLY A 65 17.50 9.98 18.07
C GLY A 65 19.01 9.71 18.01
N LEU A 66 19.66 9.92 16.87
CA LEU A 66 21.11 9.71 16.69
C LEU A 66 21.92 10.94 17.10
N THR A 67 23.17 10.72 17.49
CA THR A 67 24.08 11.83 17.82
C THR A 67 24.39 12.71 16.60
N ALA A 68 24.66 13.99 16.82
CA ALA A 68 25.05 14.92 15.76
C ALA A 68 26.32 14.47 15.00
N ALA A 69 27.26 13.81 15.69
CA ALA A 69 28.45 13.23 15.09
C ALA A 69 28.10 12.07 14.13
N THR A 70 27.20 11.17 14.55
CA THR A 70 26.70 10.08 13.70
C THR A 70 26.00 10.62 12.47
N ILE A 71 25.09 11.60 12.63
CA ILE A 71 24.40 12.22 11.48
C ILE A 71 25.38 12.89 10.52
N THR A 72 26.38 13.62 11.04
CA THR A 72 27.39 14.27 10.19
C THR A 72 28.16 13.26 9.37
N HIS A 73 28.56 12.14 9.97
CA HIS A 73 29.25 11.05 9.29
C HIS A 73 28.37 10.40 8.21
N VAL A 74 27.15 9.99 8.55
CA VAL A 74 26.21 9.35 7.62
C VAL A 74 25.85 10.27 6.46
N VAL A 75 25.54 11.55 6.73
CA VAL A 75 25.23 12.51 5.67
C VAL A 75 26.43 12.71 4.75
N ARG A 76 27.66 12.73 5.28
CA ARG A 76 28.86 12.81 4.44
C ARG A 76 29.00 11.60 3.52
N GLU A 77 28.72 10.39 4.01
CA GLU A 77 28.69 9.19 3.17
C GLU A 77 27.61 9.30 2.08
N LEU A 78 26.38 9.66 2.46
CA LEU A 78 25.26 9.81 1.51
C LEU A 78 25.53 10.89 0.44
N MET A 79 26.22 11.97 0.80
CA MET A 79 26.65 13.00 -0.15
C MET A 79 27.79 12.54 -1.06
N ALA A 80 28.77 11.79 -0.53
CA ALA A 80 29.84 11.19 -1.33
C ALA A 80 29.28 10.13 -2.29
N GLU A 81 28.21 9.47 -1.87
CA GLU A 81 27.37 8.60 -2.70
C GLU A 81 26.38 9.41 -3.56
N GLY A 82 26.38 10.75 -3.59
CA GLY A 82 25.46 11.52 -4.45
C GLY A 82 23.97 11.21 -4.24
N LEU A 83 23.58 10.60 -3.12
CA LEU A 83 22.19 10.29 -2.77
C LEU A 83 21.49 11.50 -2.17
N VAL A 84 22.28 12.38 -1.54
CA VAL A 84 21.83 13.61 -0.89
C VAL A 84 22.72 14.76 -1.36
N HIS A 85 22.14 15.94 -1.54
CA HIS A 85 22.87 17.18 -1.83
C HIS A 85 22.41 18.31 -0.91
N GLU A 86 23.26 19.33 -0.72
CA GLU A 86 22.91 20.51 0.07
C GLU A 86 22.13 21.53 -0.79
N VAL A 87 21.00 22.01 -0.27
CA VAL A 87 20.10 22.96 -0.96
C VAL A 87 19.94 24.25 -0.16
N GLY A 88 20.76 25.24 -0.48
CA GLY A 88 20.62 26.59 0.10
C GLY A 88 20.88 26.67 1.61
N ARG A 89 20.43 27.78 2.22
CA ARG A 89 20.53 28.05 3.65
C ARG A 89 19.18 28.58 4.17
N ARG A 90 18.70 28.06 5.30
CA ARG A 90 17.60 28.71 6.04
C ARG A 90 18.19 29.72 7.01
N THR A 91 17.82 30.99 6.89
CA THR A 91 18.08 32.01 7.90
C THR A 91 17.15 31.74 9.09
N GLY A 92 17.73 31.40 10.25
CA GLY A 92 16.97 31.31 11.50
C GLY A 92 16.80 32.69 12.14
N THR A 93 15.83 32.83 13.04
CA THR A 93 15.58 34.02 13.86
C THR A 93 16.68 34.27 14.90
N VAL A 94 17.42 33.22 15.32
CA VAL A 94 18.63 33.31 16.17
C VAL A 94 19.57 32.15 15.80
N GLY A 95 20.83 32.44 15.48
CA GLY A 95 21.90 31.46 15.21
C GLY A 95 22.28 31.26 13.73
N SER A 96 23.55 30.87 13.51
CA SER A 96 24.24 30.72 12.21
C SER A 96 23.40 29.99 11.14
N PRO A 97 23.45 30.41 9.86
CA PRO A 97 22.58 29.87 8.81
C PRO A 97 22.70 28.35 8.64
N ARG A 98 21.56 27.65 8.63
CA ARG A 98 21.49 26.19 8.56
C ARG A 98 21.52 25.72 7.11
N ARG A 99 22.47 24.85 6.77
CA ARG A 99 22.48 24.16 5.47
C ARG A 99 21.41 23.10 5.45
N LEU A 100 20.58 23.11 4.41
CA LEU A 100 19.52 22.14 4.22
C LEU A 100 20.00 21.03 3.30
N LEU A 101 19.46 19.83 3.49
CA LEU A 101 19.72 18.63 2.70
C LEU A 101 18.47 18.25 1.92
N ARG A 102 18.67 17.70 0.73
CA ARG A 102 17.63 17.14 -0.12
C ARG A 102 18.16 15.91 -0.84
N LEU A 103 17.26 14.99 -1.19
CA LEU A 103 17.61 13.86 -2.04
C LEU A 103 17.95 14.28 -3.47
N ALA A 104 18.94 13.62 -4.05
CA ALA A 104 19.10 13.59 -5.50
C ALA A 104 17.98 12.71 -6.09
N ALA A 105 16.82 13.31 -6.34
CA ALA A 105 15.60 12.59 -6.69
C ALA A 105 15.74 11.75 -7.97
N ASP A 106 16.53 12.21 -8.94
CA ASP A 106 16.81 11.57 -10.23
C ASP A 106 17.98 10.57 -10.20
N ALA A 107 18.58 10.33 -9.02
CA ALA A 107 19.71 9.42 -8.88
C ALA A 107 19.32 7.96 -9.12
N TRP A 108 18.12 7.57 -8.66
CA TRP A 108 17.63 6.20 -8.67
C TRP A 108 16.11 6.17 -8.84
N TYR A 109 15.60 5.04 -9.28
CA TYR A 109 14.18 4.80 -9.51
C TYR A 109 13.74 3.50 -8.85
N ALA A 110 12.45 3.40 -8.57
CA ALA A 110 11.82 2.15 -8.17
C ALA A 110 10.58 1.90 -9.01
N VAL A 111 10.26 0.64 -9.24
CA VAL A 111 9.07 0.24 -9.99
C VAL A 111 8.08 -0.40 -9.03
N GLY A 112 6.81 -0.07 -9.17
CA GLY A 112 5.71 -0.77 -8.53
C GLY A 112 4.84 -1.43 -9.58
N VAL A 113 4.66 -2.74 -9.47
CA VAL A 113 3.80 -3.53 -10.35
C VAL A 113 2.64 -4.04 -9.52
N GLN A 114 1.46 -3.45 -9.71
CA GLN A 114 0.24 -3.98 -9.14
C GLN A 114 -0.37 -4.98 -10.10
N LEU A 115 -0.45 -6.23 -9.64
CA LEU A 115 -1.19 -7.31 -10.25
C LEU A 115 -2.56 -7.42 -9.56
N ASP A 116 -3.62 -7.27 -10.35
CA ASP A 116 -5.00 -7.51 -9.93
C ASP A 116 -5.75 -8.22 -11.06
N ARG A 117 -6.79 -8.99 -10.71
CA ARG A 117 -7.66 -9.71 -11.63
C ARG A 117 -8.24 -8.84 -12.74
N CYS A 118 -8.66 -7.62 -12.41
CA CYS A 118 -9.38 -6.76 -13.36
C CYS A 118 -8.54 -5.60 -13.89
N ALA A 119 -7.65 -5.03 -13.08
CA ALA A 119 -6.89 -3.84 -13.45
C ALA A 119 -5.49 -3.88 -12.82
N SER A 120 -4.50 -4.27 -13.62
CA SER A 120 -3.10 -4.20 -13.22
C SER A 120 -2.50 -2.85 -13.62
N SER A 121 -1.47 -2.39 -12.93
CA SER A 121 -0.76 -1.16 -13.27
C SER A 121 0.73 -1.27 -12.99
N VAL A 122 1.51 -0.53 -13.77
CA VAL A 122 2.95 -0.36 -13.53
C VAL A 122 3.21 1.12 -13.30
N VAL A 123 3.96 1.43 -12.25
CA VAL A 123 4.34 2.78 -11.86
C VAL A 123 5.85 2.84 -11.69
N VAL A 124 6.48 3.91 -12.17
CA VAL A 124 7.86 4.24 -11.86
C VAL A 124 7.89 5.46 -10.95
N THR A 125 8.64 5.38 -9.85
CA THR A 125 8.92 6.51 -8.97
C THR A 125 10.38 6.90 -9.02
N ASP A 126 10.65 8.18 -8.79
CA ASP A 126 11.99 8.69 -8.54
C ASP A 126 12.45 8.33 -7.11
N PHE A 127 13.69 8.68 -6.75
CA PHE A 127 14.28 8.33 -5.46
C PHE A 127 13.63 9.06 -4.27
N ALA A 128 12.94 10.16 -4.56
CA ALA A 128 12.08 10.88 -3.62
C ALA A 128 10.65 10.31 -3.61
N GLY A 129 10.41 9.15 -4.21
CA GLY A 129 9.12 8.47 -4.24
C GLY A 129 8.05 9.18 -5.06
N ARG A 130 8.40 10.19 -5.86
CA ARG A 130 7.44 10.88 -6.74
C ARG A 130 7.22 10.06 -8.00
N ARG A 131 5.97 9.91 -8.43
CA ARG A 131 5.63 9.21 -9.66
C ARG A 131 6.20 9.95 -10.88
N VAL A 132 6.97 9.23 -11.69
CA VAL A 132 7.57 9.72 -12.95
C VAL A 132 6.73 9.28 -14.14
N ALA A 133 6.30 8.01 -14.15
CA ALA A 133 5.50 7.45 -15.23
C ALA A 133 4.57 6.35 -14.70
N SER A 134 3.47 6.10 -15.40
CA SER A 134 2.60 4.95 -15.11
C SER A 134 1.90 4.44 -16.36
N THR A 135 1.53 3.16 -16.36
CA THR A 135 0.66 2.56 -17.39
C THR A 135 -0.33 1.59 -16.75
N GLY A 136 -1.53 1.52 -17.31
CA GLY A 136 -2.49 0.45 -17.01
C GLY A 136 -2.21 -0.78 -17.85
N VAL A 137 -2.51 -1.96 -17.32
CA VAL A 137 -2.40 -3.24 -18.01
C VAL A 137 -3.74 -3.97 -17.87
N ARG A 138 -4.40 -4.21 -19.01
CA ARG A 138 -5.72 -4.86 -19.08
C ARG A 138 -5.59 -6.34 -19.44
N GLY A 139 -6.49 -7.16 -18.92
CA GLY A 139 -6.63 -8.56 -19.33
C GLY A 139 -5.57 -9.55 -18.82
N VAL A 140 -4.59 -9.10 -18.03
CA VAL A 140 -3.48 -9.95 -17.57
C VAL A 140 -3.77 -10.74 -16.30
N GLY A 141 -4.70 -10.27 -15.47
CA GLY A 141 -5.00 -10.88 -14.17
C GLY A 141 -5.86 -12.14 -14.22
N ARG A 142 -6.07 -12.73 -15.41
CA ARG A 142 -6.95 -13.89 -15.63
C ARG A 142 -6.19 -15.17 -16.06
N GLY A 143 -5.00 -15.00 -16.63
CA GLY A 143 -4.19 -16.12 -17.13
C GLY A 143 -3.49 -16.90 -16.02
N ALA A 144 -2.80 -17.96 -16.43
CA ALA A 144 -1.82 -18.60 -15.57
C ALA A 144 -0.66 -17.62 -15.30
N PRO A 145 0.02 -17.72 -14.14
CA PRO A 145 1.10 -16.79 -13.81
C PRO A 145 2.24 -16.79 -14.84
N GLY A 146 2.48 -17.92 -15.51
CA GLY A 146 3.47 -18.05 -16.59
C GLY A 146 3.14 -17.22 -17.85
N ASP A 147 1.87 -16.91 -18.09
CA ASP A 147 1.44 -16.04 -19.20
C ASP A 147 1.35 -14.58 -18.75
N THR A 148 0.95 -14.37 -17.48
CA THR A 148 0.74 -13.04 -16.90
C THR A 148 2.04 -12.27 -16.65
N LEU A 149 3.05 -12.91 -16.05
CA LEU A 149 4.29 -12.23 -15.67
C LEU A 149 5.10 -11.70 -16.86
N PRO A 150 5.24 -12.42 -17.98
CA PRO A 150 5.90 -11.88 -19.18
C PRO A 150 5.25 -10.61 -19.72
N VAL A 151 3.92 -10.51 -19.64
CA VAL A 151 3.20 -9.30 -20.08
C VAL A 151 3.51 -8.13 -19.15
N LEU A 152 3.51 -8.34 -17.82
CA LEU A 152 3.89 -7.32 -16.85
C LEU A 152 5.35 -6.88 -17.00
N ALA A 153 6.25 -7.83 -17.26
CA ALA A 153 7.66 -7.53 -17.53
C ALA A 153 7.81 -6.65 -18.77
N ARG A 154 7.15 -7.02 -19.88
CA ARG A 154 7.13 -6.22 -21.12
C ARG A 154 6.58 -4.81 -20.90
N HIS A 155 5.48 -4.66 -20.15
CA HIS A 155 4.93 -3.33 -19.85
C HIS A 155 5.87 -2.50 -18.96
N THR A 156 6.61 -3.15 -18.06
CA THR A 156 7.65 -2.49 -17.26
C THR A 156 8.79 -1.98 -18.14
N ASP A 157 9.30 -2.81 -19.05
CA ASP A 157 10.37 -2.45 -19.98
C ASP A 157 9.96 -1.29 -20.90
N LEU A 158 8.73 -1.36 -21.46
CA LEU A 158 8.19 -0.29 -22.30
C LEU A 158 8.02 1.01 -21.53
N LEU A 159 7.58 0.95 -20.27
CA LEU A 159 7.42 2.14 -19.44
C LEU A 159 8.76 2.78 -19.09
N LEU A 160 9.78 1.98 -18.75
CA LEU A 160 11.14 2.45 -18.48
C LEU A 160 11.75 3.09 -19.73
N ALA A 161 11.65 2.42 -20.88
CA ALA A 161 12.14 2.93 -22.15
C ALA A 161 11.43 4.23 -22.56
N GLY A 162 10.10 4.28 -22.45
CA GLY A 162 9.31 5.47 -22.75
C GLY A 162 9.58 6.66 -21.82
N ALA A 163 10.00 6.39 -20.57
CA ALA A 163 10.41 7.41 -19.61
C ALA A 163 11.90 7.79 -19.74
N GLY A 164 12.67 7.13 -20.60
CA GLY A 164 14.11 7.35 -20.75
C GLY A 164 14.93 6.94 -19.50
N ILE A 165 14.45 5.96 -18.74
CA ILE A 165 15.08 5.52 -17.49
C ILE A 165 15.96 4.29 -17.77
N PRO A 166 17.29 4.39 -17.55
CA PRO A 166 18.19 3.25 -17.65
C PRO A 166 17.88 2.19 -16.60
N ARG A 167 17.90 0.91 -16.99
CA ARG A 167 17.60 -0.21 -16.08
C ARG A 167 18.58 -0.29 -14.90
N ASP A 168 19.85 0.04 -15.11
CA ASP A 168 20.89 0.06 -14.06
C ASP A 168 20.69 1.18 -13.03
N ARG A 169 19.73 2.09 -13.25
CA ARG A 169 19.27 3.07 -12.25
C ARG A 169 17.99 2.65 -11.53
N VAL A 170 17.47 1.45 -11.79
CA VAL A 170 16.29 0.92 -11.10
C VAL A 170 16.74 0.03 -9.95
N LEU A 171 16.34 0.40 -8.72
CA LEU A 171 16.72 -0.31 -7.50
C LEU A 171 16.03 -1.68 -7.35
N GLY A 172 14.87 -1.82 -7.99
CA GLY A 172 14.07 -3.04 -7.95
C GLY A 172 12.60 -2.78 -8.23
N VAL A 173 11.82 -3.85 -8.10
CA VAL A 173 10.38 -3.88 -8.36
C VAL A 173 9.64 -4.33 -7.12
N GLY A 174 8.64 -3.56 -6.69
CA GLY A 174 7.63 -4.00 -5.73
C GLY A 174 6.48 -4.64 -6.48
N LEU A 175 6.41 -5.97 -6.49
CA LEU A 175 5.26 -6.72 -6.98
C LEU A 175 4.17 -6.73 -5.91
N VAL A 176 3.01 -6.20 -6.26
CA VAL A 176 1.86 -6.05 -5.39
C VAL A 176 0.74 -6.94 -5.88
N THR A 177 0.19 -7.78 -5.01
CA THR A 177 -0.87 -8.75 -5.37
C THR A 177 -1.83 -9.03 -4.21
N HIS A 178 -2.94 -9.71 -4.50
CA HIS A 178 -3.84 -10.23 -3.47
C HIS A 178 -3.18 -11.33 -2.62
N GLY A 179 -3.66 -11.48 -1.38
CA GLY A 179 -3.22 -12.51 -0.45
C GLY A 179 -4.18 -13.72 -0.35
N PRO A 180 -3.92 -14.62 0.63
CA PRO A 180 -2.72 -14.68 1.45
C PRO A 180 -1.45 -15.04 0.65
N GLN A 181 -0.31 -14.58 1.13
CA GLN A 181 1.00 -14.75 0.49
C GLN A 181 2.07 -15.21 1.48
N ASP A 182 3.07 -15.92 0.98
CA ASP A 182 4.37 -16.06 1.65
C ASP A 182 5.34 -15.07 0.99
N ARG A 183 5.56 -13.97 1.69
CA ARG A 183 6.41 -12.87 1.22
C ARG A 183 7.89 -13.28 1.12
N ALA A 184 8.35 -14.19 1.97
CA ALA A 184 9.75 -14.62 1.99
C ALA A 184 10.02 -15.61 0.86
N ALA A 185 9.10 -16.55 0.62
CA ALA A 185 9.16 -17.45 -0.52
C ALA A 185 8.83 -16.74 -1.85
N GLY A 186 8.13 -15.60 -1.80
CA GLY A 186 7.77 -14.81 -2.97
C GLY A 186 6.63 -15.42 -3.77
N VAL A 187 5.64 -16.02 -3.08
CA VAL A 187 4.54 -16.78 -3.67
C VAL A 187 3.19 -16.40 -3.06
N VAL A 188 2.10 -16.64 -3.81
CA VAL A 188 0.74 -16.60 -3.25
C VAL A 188 0.31 -18.00 -2.80
N LEU A 189 -0.48 -18.07 -1.73
CA LEU A 189 -0.92 -19.35 -1.14
C LEU A 189 -2.28 -19.81 -1.69
N THR A 190 -2.88 -19.02 -2.57
CA THR A 190 -4.17 -19.31 -3.20
C THR A 190 -4.00 -19.75 -4.66
N GLY A 191 -4.90 -20.63 -5.11
CA GLY A 191 -5.01 -21.03 -6.51
C GLY A 191 -5.96 -20.12 -7.30
N GLN A 192 -5.97 -18.82 -7.02
CA GLN A 192 -6.83 -17.83 -7.68
C GLN A 192 -5.95 -16.87 -8.49
N PRO A 193 -6.34 -16.50 -9.73
CA PRO A 193 -7.57 -16.91 -10.45
C PRO A 193 -7.58 -18.35 -10.98
N THR A 194 -6.42 -18.99 -11.14
CA THR A 194 -6.31 -20.39 -11.60
C THR A 194 -5.49 -21.23 -10.64
N PRO A 195 -5.68 -22.56 -10.57
CA PRO A 195 -4.92 -23.43 -9.66
C PRO A 195 -3.39 -23.27 -9.76
N ALA A 196 -2.88 -22.94 -10.95
CA ALA A 196 -1.45 -22.71 -11.22
C ALA A 196 -0.81 -21.56 -10.44
N TRP A 197 -1.60 -20.69 -9.78
CA TRP A 197 -1.07 -19.58 -8.97
C TRP A 197 -0.53 -20.03 -7.61
N ARG A 198 -1.06 -21.11 -7.04
CA ARG A 198 -0.67 -21.56 -5.70
C ARG A 198 0.81 -21.93 -5.71
N GLU A 199 1.57 -21.26 -4.84
CA GLU A 199 3.00 -21.49 -4.64
C GLU A 199 3.86 -21.28 -5.90
N TYR A 200 3.32 -20.60 -6.92
CA TYR A 200 4.10 -20.22 -8.09
C TYR A 200 5.18 -19.19 -7.70
N PRO A 201 6.43 -19.31 -8.17
CA PRO A 201 7.56 -18.48 -7.77
C PRO A 201 7.53 -17.07 -8.38
N LEU A 202 6.51 -16.27 -8.02
CA LEU A 202 6.19 -14.98 -8.65
C LEU A 202 7.38 -14.02 -8.66
N THR A 203 8.00 -13.79 -7.51
CA THR A 203 9.11 -12.81 -7.41
C THR A 203 10.33 -13.27 -8.18
N ARG A 204 10.69 -14.56 -8.09
CA ARG A 204 11.82 -15.13 -8.82
C ARG A 204 11.59 -15.06 -10.33
N THR A 205 10.43 -15.50 -10.81
CA THR A 205 10.11 -15.46 -12.24
C THR A 205 10.13 -14.02 -12.78
N LEU A 206 9.53 -13.07 -12.05
CA LEU A 206 9.53 -11.68 -12.49
C LEU A 206 10.94 -11.06 -12.40
N ALA A 207 11.75 -11.44 -11.43
CA ALA A 207 13.13 -11.01 -11.31
C ALA A 207 13.98 -11.50 -12.48
N ASP A 208 13.85 -12.78 -12.86
CA ASP A 208 14.54 -13.38 -14.00
C ASP A 208 14.13 -12.70 -15.32
N LEU A 209 12.84 -12.36 -15.48
CA LEU A 209 12.34 -11.66 -16.66
C LEU A 209 12.82 -10.20 -16.78
N LEU A 210 13.06 -9.54 -15.65
CA LEU A 210 13.40 -8.11 -15.60
C LEU A 210 14.88 -7.84 -15.33
N ASP A 211 15.66 -8.85 -14.97
CA ASP A 211 17.03 -8.68 -14.46
C ASP A 211 17.10 -7.62 -13.33
N LEU A 212 16.11 -7.68 -12.43
CA LEU A 212 15.94 -6.74 -11.31
C LEU A 212 15.47 -7.47 -10.05
N PRO A 213 15.89 -7.03 -8.84
CA PRO A 213 15.34 -7.56 -7.60
C PRO A 213 13.83 -7.30 -7.50
N VAL A 214 13.06 -8.30 -7.06
CA VAL A 214 11.61 -8.18 -6.88
C VAL A 214 11.23 -8.47 -5.42
N LEU A 215 10.49 -7.55 -4.81
CA LEU A 215 9.89 -7.70 -3.49
C LEU A 215 8.38 -7.92 -3.64
N LEU A 216 7.83 -8.85 -2.85
CA LEU A 216 6.38 -9.06 -2.79
C LEU A 216 5.74 -8.18 -1.71
N GLU A 217 4.54 -7.66 -1.99
CA GLU A 217 3.71 -6.94 -1.02
C GLU A 217 2.22 -7.17 -1.26
N ASN A 218 1.44 -7.11 -0.17
CA ASN A 218 -0.03 -7.15 -0.26
C ASN A 218 -0.58 -5.79 -0.77
N ASP A 219 -1.64 -5.83 -1.58
CA ASP A 219 -2.31 -4.65 -2.14
C ASP A 219 -2.74 -3.59 -1.11
N ALA A 220 -3.43 -3.97 -0.06
CA ALA A 220 -3.89 -3.05 0.97
C ALA A 220 -2.74 -2.49 1.81
N THR A 221 -1.74 -3.32 2.11
CA THR A 221 -0.51 -2.91 2.79
C THR A 221 0.31 -1.93 1.94
N ALA A 222 0.47 -2.23 0.65
CA ALA A 222 1.14 -1.33 -0.29
C ALA A 222 0.39 -0.01 -0.40
N ALA A 223 -0.94 -0.03 -0.52
CA ALA A 223 -1.74 1.19 -0.53
C ALA A 223 -1.51 2.04 0.73
N ALA A 224 -1.43 1.44 1.93
CA ALA A 224 -1.09 2.15 3.16
C ALA A 224 0.30 2.82 3.10
N VAL A 225 1.31 2.13 2.57
CA VAL A 225 2.64 2.72 2.33
C VAL A 225 2.56 3.90 1.36
N GLY A 226 1.76 3.76 0.29
CA GLY A 226 1.51 4.82 -0.69
C GLY A 226 0.88 6.07 -0.06
N GLU A 227 -0.16 5.88 0.76
CA GLU A 227 -0.85 7.00 1.42
C GLU A 227 0.01 7.74 2.44
N GLN A 228 0.87 7.00 3.17
CA GLN A 228 1.84 7.62 4.07
C GLN A 228 2.81 8.55 3.30
N TRP A 229 3.13 8.18 2.05
CA TRP A 229 4.10 8.87 1.22
C TRP A 229 3.57 10.12 0.51
N VAL A 230 2.33 10.07 0.03
CA VAL A 230 1.71 11.19 -0.69
C VAL A 230 1.53 12.43 0.23
N GLY A 231 1.77 12.29 1.54
CA GLY A 231 1.81 13.39 2.51
C GLY A 231 0.45 14.08 2.66
N SER A 232 -0.62 13.40 2.27
CA SER A 232 -2.00 13.88 2.42
C SER A 232 -2.53 13.74 3.85
N LEU A 233 -1.82 12.98 4.67
CA LEU A 233 -2.14 12.71 6.06
C LEU A 233 -1.07 13.33 6.94
N ASP A 234 -1.48 14.24 7.83
CA ASP A 234 -0.63 14.79 8.88
C ASP A 234 -0.78 13.93 10.15
N VAL A 235 -0.71 12.61 9.99
CA VAL A 235 -0.82 11.62 11.08
C VAL A 235 0.15 10.47 10.87
N ASP A 236 0.76 10.00 11.95
CA ASP A 236 1.69 8.86 11.95
C ASP A 236 0.98 7.51 12.13
N THR A 237 -0.29 7.51 12.48
CA THR A 237 -1.08 6.30 12.73
C THR A 237 -2.42 6.41 12.01
N PHE A 238 -2.69 5.53 11.05
CA PHE A 238 -3.94 5.52 10.29
C PHE A 238 -4.22 4.14 9.66
N GLY A 239 -5.47 3.91 9.30
CA GLY A 239 -5.92 2.71 8.60
C GLY A 239 -6.18 2.99 7.12
N VAL A 240 -6.07 1.95 6.29
CA VAL A 240 -6.50 1.96 4.90
C VAL A 240 -7.48 0.82 4.70
N LEU A 241 -8.64 1.14 4.11
CA LEU A 241 -9.56 0.17 3.54
C LEU A 241 -9.35 0.16 2.03
N TYR A 242 -8.80 -0.94 1.54
CA TYR A 242 -8.50 -1.11 0.13
C TYR A 242 -9.62 -1.92 -0.54
N MET A 243 -10.23 -1.37 -1.60
CA MET A 243 -11.29 -2.05 -2.35
C MET A 243 -10.96 -2.12 -3.83
N ALA A 244 -10.81 -3.35 -4.32
CA ALA A 244 -10.63 -3.67 -5.72
C ALA A 244 -11.67 -4.71 -6.14
N THR A 245 -11.29 -5.94 -6.49
CA THR A 245 -12.27 -7.02 -6.66
C THR A 245 -12.68 -7.67 -5.33
N GLY A 246 -11.86 -7.50 -4.30
CA GLY A 246 -12.14 -7.85 -2.91
C GLY A 246 -11.95 -6.65 -1.97
N ILE A 247 -11.98 -6.89 -0.66
CA ILE A 247 -11.76 -5.88 0.38
C ILE A 247 -10.58 -6.31 1.28
N GLY A 248 -9.53 -5.48 1.32
CA GLY A 248 -8.37 -5.65 2.17
C GLY A 248 -8.15 -4.46 3.11
N GLY A 249 -7.26 -4.63 4.08
CA GLY A 249 -6.91 -3.60 5.04
C GLY A 249 -5.39 -3.43 5.18
N GLY A 250 -4.97 -2.20 5.48
CA GLY A 250 -3.59 -1.87 5.85
C GLY A 250 -3.59 -0.91 7.04
N VAL A 251 -2.56 -0.96 7.87
CA VAL A 251 -2.41 -0.04 8.99
C VAL A 251 -0.98 0.48 9.02
N ILE A 252 -0.83 1.80 9.15
CA ILE A 252 0.39 2.45 9.59
C ILE A 252 0.21 2.76 11.08
N ALA A 253 1.16 2.37 11.91
CA ALA A 253 1.15 2.61 13.35
C ALA A 253 2.52 3.17 13.77
N GLY A 254 2.54 4.41 14.25
CA GLY A 254 3.78 5.09 14.65
C GLY A 254 4.77 5.26 13.48
N ALA A 255 4.27 5.68 12.32
CA ALA A 255 4.98 5.82 11.05
C ALA A 255 5.54 4.51 10.46
N GLU A 256 5.23 3.36 11.06
CA GLU A 256 5.66 2.04 10.59
C GLU A 256 4.49 1.23 10.05
N VAL A 257 4.77 0.40 9.05
CA VAL A 257 3.77 -0.52 8.48
C VAL A 257 3.49 -1.64 9.47
N TYR A 258 2.23 -1.80 9.89
CA TYR A 258 1.83 -2.96 10.68
C TYR A 258 1.75 -4.21 9.78
N ARG A 259 2.72 -5.12 9.92
CA ARG A 259 2.85 -6.33 9.07
C ARG A 259 2.26 -7.61 9.66
N GLY A 260 1.93 -7.60 10.95
CA GLY A 260 1.52 -8.81 11.67
C GLY A 260 2.59 -9.90 11.68
N GLY A 261 2.23 -11.11 12.13
CA GLY A 261 3.17 -12.23 12.29
C GLY A 261 3.51 -12.99 11.01
N THR A 262 2.64 -12.91 10.00
CA THR A 262 2.76 -13.69 8.75
C THR A 262 2.84 -12.81 7.49
N ALA A 263 2.98 -11.49 7.63
CA ALA A 263 2.89 -10.53 6.53
C ALA A 263 1.53 -10.52 5.78
N ASN A 264 0.47 -10.98 6.44
CA ASN A 264 -0.93 -10.91 5.97
C ASN A 264 -1.83 -10.26 7.05
N PRO A 265 -1.55 -9.00 7.43
CA PRO A 265 -2.28 -8.33 8.49
C PRO A 265 -3.63 -7.78 7.98
N VAL A 266 -4.56 -7.50 8.91
CA VAL A 266 -5.76 -6.70 8.63
C VAL A 266 -6.61 -7.25 7.46
N GLU A 267 -6.97 -8.54 7.52
CA GLU A 267 -7.92 -9.21 6.62
C GLU A 267 -9.37 -8.74 6.86
N VAL A 268 -9.59 -7.42 6.73
CA VAL A 268 -10.83 -6.72 7.11
C VAL A 268 -12.03 -7.19 6.28
N GLY A 269 -11.81 -7.60 5.03
CA GLY A 269 -12.83 -8.21 4.18
C GLY A 269 -13.43 -9.48 4.79
N HIS A 270 -12.72 -10.17 5.67
CA HIS A 270 -13.17 -11.42 6.29
C HIS A 270 -13.71 -11.25 7.72
N ILE A 271 -13.79 -10.02 8.24
CA ILE A 271 -14.43 -9.74 9.53
C ILE A 271 -15.95 -9.93 9.40
N PRO A 272 -16.58 -10.77 10.24
CA PRO A 272 -18.03 -10.94 10.23
C PRO A 272 -18.71 -9.70 10.83
N VAL A 273 -19.55 -9.04 10.04
CA VAL A 273 -20.38 -7.90 10.48
C VAL A 273 -21.87 -8.23 10.48
N ASP A 274 -22.26 -9.35 9.88
CA ASP A 274 -23.61 -9.93 9.98
C ASP A 274 -23.52 -11.45 10.19
N PRO A 275 -23.66 -11.95 11.42
CA PRO A 275 -23.61 -13.39 11.69
C PRO A 275 -24.68 -14.21 10.95
N ALA A 276 -25.79 -13.59 10.56
CA ALA A 276 -26.87 -14.20 9.78
C ALA A 276 -26.65 -14.07 8.27
N GLY A 277 -25.56 -13.42 7.84
CA GLY A 277 -25.26 -13.13 6.45
C GLY A 277 -24.86 -14.35 5.60
N PRO A 278 -24.55 -14.10 4.31
CA PRO A 278 -24.18 -15.15 3.36
C PRO A 278 -22.87 -15.83 3.77
N ARG A 279 -22.65 -17.06 3.30
CA ARG A 279 -21.37 -17.76 3.50
C ARG A 279 -20.25 -17.04 2.75
N CYS A 280 -19.10 -16.93 3.39
CA CYS A 280 -17.86 -16.44 2.78
C CYS A 280 -16.96 -17.62 2.42
N ALA A 281 -16.14 -17.46 1.38
CA ALA A 281 -15.15 -18.45 0.95
C ALA A 281 -14.10 -18.75 2.03
N CYS A 282 -13.89 -17.83 2.99
CA CYS A 282 -13.00 -18.06 4.13
C CYS A 282 -13.59 -19.02 5.19
N GLY A 283 -14.85 -19.44 5.05
CA GLY A 283 -15.56 -20.35 5.96
C GLY A 283 -16.53 -19.65 6.93
N ASN A 284 -16.40 -18.34 7.13
CA ASN A 284 -17.28 -17.53 7.98
C ASN A 284 -18.62 -17.17 7.29
N ARG A 285 -19.45 -16.38 7.98
CA ARG A 285 -20.70 -15.80 7.47
C ARG A 285 -20.73 -14.28 7.65
N GLY A 286 -21.36 -13.61 6.69
CA GLY A 286 -21.54 -12.17 6.62
C GLY A 286 -20.26 -11.37 6.85
N CYS A 287 -19.19 -11.82 6.22
CA CYS A 287 -17.95 -11.06 6.15
C CYS A 287 -18.17 -9.75 5.37
N VAL A 288 -17.39 -8.72 5.70
CA VAL A 288 -17.45 -7.40 5.02
C VAL A 288 -17.39 -7.55 3.50
N GLU A 289 -16.50 -8.39 2.97
CA GLU A 289 -16.33 -8.59 1.52
C GLU A 289 -17.60 -9.10 0.82
N VAL A 290 -18.27 -10.09 1.39
CA VAL A 290 -19.48 -10.68 0.79
C VAL A 290 -20.73 -9.83 0.98
N LEU A 291 -20.63 -8.74 1.74
CA LEU A 291 -21.71 -7.81 2.00
C LEU A 291 -21.49 -6.45 1.33
N ALA A 292 -20.25 -5.97 1.28
CA ALA A 292 -19.89 -4.63 0.81
C ALA A 292 -19.05 -4.65 -0.46
N GLY A 293 -18.37 -5.76 -0.77
CA GLY A 293 -17.46 -5.84 -1.89
C GLY A 293 -18.16 -5.67 -3.25
N PRO A 294 -17.42 -5.34 -4.32
CA PRO A 294 -17.99 -5.13 -5.64
C PRO A 294 -18.85 -6.29 -6.17
N GLY A 295 -18.46 -7.54 -5.90
CA GLY A 295 -19.26 -8.72 -6.25
C GLY A 295 -20.62 -8.75 -5.56
N ALA A 296 -20.70 -8.34 -4.29
CA ALA A 296 -21.96 -8.27 -3.55
C ALA A 296 -22.91 -7.21 -4.12
N VAL A 297 -22.38 -6.03 -4.49
CA VAL A 297 -23.15 -4.94 -5.09
C VAL A 297 -23.66 -5.32 -6.48
N VAL A 298 -22.80 -5.92 -7.32
CA VAL A 298 -23.20 -6.39 -8.66
C VAL A 298 -24.25 -7.50 -8.56
N GLY A 299 -24.06 -8.49 -7.68
CA GLY A 299 -25.04 -9.55 -7.45
C GLY A 299 -26.40 -9.01 -7.00
N ALA A 300 -26.40 -8.02 -6.10
CA ALA A 300 -27.62 -7.35 -5.67
C ALA A 300 -28.28 -6.55 -6.81
N ALA A 301 -27.49 -5.89 -7.66
CA ALA A 301 -28.02 -5.15 -8.81
C ALA A 301 -28.66 -6.07 -9.85
N LEU A 302 -28.08 -7.24 -10.10
CA LEU A 302 -28.65 -8.28 -10.98
C LEU A 302 -29.96 -8.87 -10.43
N ALA A 303 -30.11 -8.89 -9.11
CA ALA A 303 -31.33 -9.36 -8.44
C ALA A 303 -32.48 -8.34 -8.47
N VAL A 304 -32.20 -7.05 -8.71
CA VAL A 304 -33.24 -6.01 -8.85
C VAL A 304 -33.87 -6.12 -10.24
N PRO A 305 -35.21 -6.31 -10.35
CA PRO A 305 -35.88 -6.47 -11.63
C PRO A 305 -35.57 -5.35 -12.63
N GLY A 306 -35.01 -5.73 -13.77
CA GLY A 306 -34.70 -4.82 -14.88
C GLY A 306 -33.46 -3.93 -14.70
N LEU A 307 -32.86 -3.85 -13.51
CA LEU A 307 -31.69 -2.99 -13.26
C LEU A 307 -30.45 -3.51 -14.00
N GLY A 308 -30.16 -4.81 -13.89
CA GLY A 308 -29.02 -5.42 -14.57
C GLY A 308 -29.03 -5.20 -16.09
N ALA A 309 -30.18 -5.42 -16.73
CA ALA A 309 -30.36 -5.17 -18.16
C ALA A 309 -30.23 -3.68 -18.51
N ARG A 310 -30.84 -2.78 -17.72
CA ARG A 310 -30.78 -1.33 -17.92
C ARG A 310 -29.35 -0.79 -17.87
N LEU A 311 -28.53 -1.33 -16.97
CA LEU A 311 -27.13 -0.92 -16.82
C LEU A 311 -26.16 -1.69 -17.73
N GLY A 312 -26.65 -2.74 -18.41
CA GLY A 312 -25.84 -3.63 -19.22
C GLY A 312 -24.78 -4.35 -18.39
N LEU A 313 -25.18 -4.92 -17.26
CA LEU A 313 -24.30 -5.75 -16.41
C LEU A 313 -24.14 -7.13 -17.04
N ASP A 314 -22.91 -7.63 -17.07
CA ASP A 314 -22.57 -8.96 -17.58
C ASP A 314 -22.75 -10.03 -16.49
N GLY A 315 -22.36 -9.70 -15.26
CA GLY A 315 -22.44 -10.60 -14.10
C GLY A 315 -21.36 -11.68 -14.03
N GLY A 316 -20.47 -11.76 -15.02
CA GLY A 316 -19.29 -12.61 -14.96
C GLY A 316 -18.24 -12.10 -13.97
N ALA A 317 -17.49 -13.03 -13.37
CA ALA A 317 -16.37 -12.70 -12.48
C ALA A 317 -15.36 -11.76 -13.16
N ASP A 318 -15.22 -11.91 -14.48
CA ASP A 318 -14.37 -11.13 -15.36
C ASP A 318 -14.78 -9.65 -15.50
N ALA A 319 -16.09 -9.39 -15.48
CA ALA A 319 -16.66 -8.06 -15.62
C ALA A 319 -16.89 -7.38 -14.26
N GLN A 320 -16.66 -8.07 -13.14
CA GLN A 320 -17.11 -7.64 -11.81
C GLN A 320 -16.77 -6.18 -11.47
N LEU A 321 -15.52 -5.76 -11.63
CA LEU A 321 -15.13 -4.37 -11.33
C LEU A 321 -15.74 -3.38 -12.32
N ALA A 322 -15.85 -3.74 -13.60
CA ALA A 322 -16.47 -2.89 -14.62
C ALA A 322 -17.99 -2.74 -14.41
N ASP A 323 -18.67 -3.83 -14.05
CA ASP A 323 -20.08 -3.85 -13.68
C ASP A 323 -20.34 -3.06 -12.42
N PHE A 324 -19.50 -3.22 -11.40
CA PHE A 324 -19.55 -2.38 -10.22
C PHE A 324 -19.40 -0.90 -10.58
N GLN A 325 -18.47 -0.55 -11.48
CA GLN A 325 -18.32 0.82 -11.98
C GLN A 325 -19.54 1.31 -12.78
N ARG A 326 -20.32 0.43 -13.42
CA ARG A 326 -21.59 0.80 -14.06
C ARG A 326 -22.65 1.12 -13.00
N VAL A 327 -22.78 0.28 -11.96
CA VAL A 327 -23.69 0.54 -10.83
C VAL A 327 -23.31 1.84 -10.11
N ALA A 328 -22.02 2.04 -9.82
CA ALA A 328 -21.52 3.25 -9.20
C ALA A 328 -21.81 4.52 -10.03
N ARG A 329 -21.65 4.45 -11.37
CA ARG A 329 -21.99 5.56 -12.26
C ARG A 329 -23.48 5.88 -12.24
N ALA A 330 -24.34 4.86 -12.23
CA ALA A 330 -25.78 5.03 -12.14
C ALA A 330 -26.19 5.67 -10.80
N ALA A 331 -25.57 5.24 -9.69
CA ALA A 331 -25.79 5.84 -8.37
C ALA A 331 -25.44 7.33 -8.34
N VAL A 332 -24.26 7.70 -8.87
CA VAL A 332 -23.82 9.10 -8.98
C VAL A 332 -24.75 9.91 -9.90
N ALA A 333 -25.33 9.28 -10.92
CA ALA A 333 -26.32 9.90 -11.82
C ALA A 333 -27.74 9.99 -11.21
N GLY A 334 -27.94 9.52 -9.97
CA GLY A 334 -29.22 9.62 -9.26
C GLY A 334 -30.19 8.46 -9.49
N ASP A 335 -29.77 7.33 -10.06
CA ASP A 335 -30.60 6.12 -10.11
C ASP A 335 -30.83 5.61 -8.67
N ALA A 336 -32.09 5.68 -8.20
CA ALA A 336 -32.44 5.38 -6.82
C ALA A 336 -32.11 3.95 -6.40
N ALA A 337 -32.25 2.96 -7.30
CA ALA A 337 -31.95 1.57 -6.99
C ALA A 337 -30.44 1.36 -6.87
N ALA A 338 -29.66 1.90 -7.82
CA ALA A 338 -28.20 1.83 -7.75
C ALA A 338 -27.64 2.57 -6.53
N LEU A 339 -28.19 3.74 -6.21
CA LEU A 339 -27.79 4.52 -5.04
C LEU A 339 -28.02 3.75 -3.74
N ALA A 340 -29.17 3.11 -3.57
CA ALA A 340 -29.46 2.30 -2.39
C ALA A 340 -28.45 1.13 -2.21
N LEU A 341 -28.00 0.52 -3.30
CA LEU A 341 -27.01 -0.56 -3.25
C LEU A 341 -25.60 -0.06 -2.86
N VAL A 342 -25.18 1.08 -3.42
CA VAL A 342 -23.91 1.73 -3.07
C VAL A 342 -23.93 2.21 -1.63
N ASP A 343 -25.04 2.79 -1.17
CA ASP A 343 -25.22 3.23 0.22
C ASP A 343 -25.10 2.07 1.21
N ALA A 344 -25.76 0.95 0.93
CA ALA A 344 -25.69 -0.23 1.78
C ALA A 344 -24.25 -0.78 1.88
N SER A 345 -23.53 -0.82 0.74
CA SER A 345 -22.12 -1.21 0.71
C SER A 345 -21.24 -0.23 1.50
N ALA A 346 -21.41 1.07 1.31
CA ALA A 346 -20.63 2.09 1.99
C ALA A 346 -20.84 2.09 3.51
N ARG A 347 -22.08 1.89 3.99
CA ARG A 347 -22.35 1.77 5.44
C ARG A 347 -21.69 0.54 6.05
N ARG A 348 -21.71 -0.60 5.36
CA ARG A 348 -21.02 -1.84 5.81
C ARG A 348 -19.51 -1.65 5.84
N LEU A 349 -18.95 -0.92 4.88
CA LEU A 349 -17.55 -0.53 4.90
C LEU A 349 -17.25 0.44 6.06
N GLY A 350 -18.17 1.34 6.39
CA GLY A 350 -18.12 2.18 7.59
C GLY A 350 -18.08 1.36 8.89
N THR A 351 -18.85 0.27 8.99
CA THR A 351 -18.76 -0.67 10.12
C THR A 351 -17.36 -1.28 10.23
N ALA A 352 -16.78 -1.67 9.10
CA ALA A 352 -15.40 -2.17 9.05
C ALA A 352 -14.38 -1.10 9.50
N ALA A 353 -14.57 0.16 9.10
CA ALA A 353 -13.76 1.29 9.54
C ALA A 353 -13.85 1.48 11.06
N VAL A 354 -15.04 1.41 11.66
CA VAL A 354 -15.23 1.44 13.12
C VAL A 354 -14.44 0.33 13.80
N THR A 355 -14.48 -0.89 13.26
CA THR A 355 -13.69 -2.01 13.81
C THR A 355 -12.19 -1.69 13.80
N LEU A 356 -11.65 -1.19 12.69
CA LEU A 356 -10.23 -0.82 12.62
C LEU A 356 -9.88 0.31 13.59
N MET A 357 -10.69 1.36 13.63
CA MET A 357 -10.50 2.50 14.54
C MET A 357 -10.46 2.06 16.00
N ASN A 358 -11.36 1.15 16.40
CA ASN A 358 -11.41 0.68 17.78
C ASN A 358 -10.28 -0.31 18.13
N LEU A 359 -9.82 -1.13 17.17
CA LEU A 359 -8.74 -2.10 17.42
C LEU A 359 -7.35 -1.46 17.47
N PHE A 360 -7.12 -0.45 16.63
CA PHE A 360 -5.81 0.19 16.47
C PHE A 360 -5.73 1.62 17.04
N ASP A 361 -6.79 2.09 17.71
CA ASP A 361 -6.91 3.47 18.22
C ASP A 361 -6.64 4.54 17.14
N LEU A 362 -7.36 4.41 16.02
CA LEU A 362 -7.21 5.30 14.86
C LEU A 362 -8.24 6.42 14.90
N ASP A 363 -7.83 7.61 14.50
CA ASP A 363 -8.74 8.71 14.15
C ASP A 363 -9.01 8.81 12.64
N THR A 364 -8.14 8.22 11.81
CA THR A 364 -8.20 8.38 10.37
C THR A 364 -8.21 7.02 9.66
N VAL A 365 -9.15 6.86 8.73
CA VAL A 365 -9.20 5.74 7.77
C VAL A 365 -9.25 6.29 6.35
N VAL A 366 -8.38 5.80 5.47
CA VAL A 366 -8.37 6.14 4.04
C VAL A 366 -9.03 5.04 3.22
N LEU A 367 -9.92 5.43 2.32
CA LEU A 367 -10.50 4.57 1.30
C LEU A 367 -9.60 4.61 0.06
N ALA A 368 -9.03 3.46 -0.31
CA ALA A 368 -8.09 3.34 -1.42
C ALA A 368 -8.50 2.18 -2.36
N GLY A 369 -8.03 2.21 -3.60
CA GLY A 369 -8.28 1.16 -4.56
C GLY A 369 -9.30 1.51 -5.65
N PRO A 370 -9.25 0.79 -6.78
CA PRO A 370 -9.90 1.18 -8.03
C PRO A 370 -11.43 1.14 -7.96
N ALA A 371 -12.03 0.47 -6.97
CA ALA A 371 -13.48 0.48 -6.81
C ALA A 371 -14.00 1.87 -6.41
N PHE A 372 -13.25 2.66 -5.64
CA PHE A 372 -13.68 4.02 -5.25
C PHE A 372 -13.56 5.06 -6.37
N ALA A 373 -13.06 4.70 -7.55
CA ALA A 373 -12.75 5.67 -8.60
C ALA A 373 -13.96 6.40 -9.21
N VAL A 374 -15.18 5.94 -8.96
CA VAL A 374 -16.42 6.58 -9.43
C VAL A 374 -17.24 7.14 -8.27
N ALA A 375 -17.61 6.29 -7.31
CA ALA A 375 -18.50 6.65 -6.21
C ALA A 375 -17.75 6.97 -4.90
N GLY A 376 -16.44 7.23 -4.95
CA GLY A 376 -15.60 7.43 -3.75
C GLY A 376 -16.14 8.49 -2.79
N ALA A 377 -16.69 9.60 -3.30
CA ALA A 377 -17.29 10.65 -2.47
C ALA A 377 -18.52 10.14 -1.68
N LEU A 378 -19.41 9.36 -2.32
CA LEU A 378 -20.56 8.74 -1.65
C LEU A 378 -20.09 7.76 -0.56
N TYR A 379 -19.05 6.97 -0.86
CA TYR A 379 -18.48 6.06 0.13
C TYR A 379 -17.90 6.80 1.34
N VAL A 380 -17.16 7.89 1.12
CA VAL A 380 -16.62 8.72 2.20
C VAL A 380 -17.75 9.29 3.05
N GLU A 381 -18.77 9.90 2.44
CA GLU A 381 -19.91 10.49 3.14
C GLU A 381 -20.61 9.46 4.05
N ARG A 382 -21.00 8.31 3.48
CA ARG A 382 -21.76 7.30 4.22
C ARG A 382 -20.92 6.55 5.25
N ALA A 383 -19.64 6.33 4.98
CA ALA A 383 -18.73 5.76 5.97
C ALA A 383 -18.44 6.75 7.11
N GLN A 384 -18.33 8.05 6.82
CA GLN A 384 -18.16 9.11 7.82
C GLN A 384 -19.31 9.11 8.82
N GLU A 385 -20.56 9.06 8.35
CA GLU A 385 -21.75 8.96 9.22
C GLU A 385 -21.67 7.77 10.19
N VAL A 386 -21.16 6.62 9.71
CA VAL A 386 -21.05 5.41 10.53
C VAL A 386 -19.95 5.53 11.58
N VAL A 387 -18.78 6.11 11.22
CA VAL A 387 -17.69 6.30 12.21
C VAL A 387 -18.03 7.39 13.23
N ASP A 388 -18.76 8.44 12.85
CA ASP A 388 -19.25 9.48 13.75
C ASP A 388 -20.26 8.93 14.78
N ALA A 389 -20.96 7.85 14.45
CA ALA A 389 -21.83 7.17 15.40
C ALA A 389 -21.09 6.12 16.25
N GLY A 390 -20.16 5.38 15.65
CA GLY A 390 -19.65 4.11 16.20
C GLY A 390 -18.21 4.08 16.70
N ALA A 391 -17.31 4.94 16.20
CA ALA A 391 -15.90 4.89 16.56
C ALA A 391 -15.65 5.49 17.96
N LEU A 392 -15.03 4.76 18.89
CA LEU A 392 -14.81 5.27 20.25
C LEU A 392 -13.87 6.47 20.28
N ALA A 393 -12.89 6.53 19.38
CA ALA A 393 -11.96 7.64 19.24
C ALA A 393 -12.65 9.01 19.11
N ARG A 394 -13.89 9.06 18.58
CA ARG A 394 -14.69 10.29 18.44
C ARG A 394 -14.94 11.03 19.77
N LEU A 395 -14.87 10.32 20.90
CA LEU A 395 -15.03 10.91 22.23
C LEU A 395 -13.77 11.68 22.68
N LEU A 396 -12.64 11.42 22.02
CA LEU A 396 -11.32 11.99 22.35
C LEU A 396 -10.87 13.01 21.30
N ARG A 397 -11.21 12.79 20.03
CA ARG A 397 -10.77 13.58 18.88
C ARG A 397 -11.70 13.40 17.68
N PRO A 398 -11.75 14.36 16.73
CA PRO A 398 -12.46 14.17 15.48
C PRO A 398 -11.96 12.92 14.74
N VAL A 399 -12.90 12.16 14.18
CA VAL A 399 -12.58 10.99 13.34
C VAL A 399 -12.84 11.33 11.88
N HIS A 400 -12.05 10.74 10.98
CA HIS A 400 -12.04 11.10 9.57
C HIS A 400 -12.00 9.86 8.68
N VAL A 401 -12.92 9.81 7.73
CA VAL A 401 -12.83 8.97 6.54
C VAL A 401 -12.36 9.85 5.38
N ARG A 402 -11.28 9.45 4.72
CA ARG A 402 -10.70 10.19 3.59
C ARG A 402 -10.65 9.32 2.35
N LEU A 403 -10.71 9.94 1.17
CA LEU A 403 -10.43 9.25 -0.09
C LEU A 403 -8.95 9.40 -0.44
N SER A 404 -8.31 8.31 -0.88
CA SER A 404 -6.96 8.34 -1.43
C SER A 404 -6.88 9.34 -2.60
N ARG A 405 -5.76 10.07 -2.72
CA ARG A 405 -5.56 11.02 -3.83
C ARG A 405 -5.32 10.32 -5.18
N ASP A 406 -4.79 9.10 -5.15
CA ASP A 406 -4.45 8.29 -6.32
C ASP A 406 -5.14 6.92 -6.25
N VAL A 407 -6.47 6.94 -6.08
CA VAL A 407 -7.30 5.73 -5.85
C VAL A 407 -6.99 4.55 -6.79
N ARG A 408 -6.60 4.81 -8.04
CA ARG A 408 -6.35 3.77 -9.06
C ARG A 408 -4.95 3.15 -9.00
N VAL A 409 -3.97 3.84 -8.42
CA VAL A 409 -2.56 3.44 -8.48
C VAL A 409 -1.86 3.47 -7.11
N SER A 410 -2.58 3.76 -6.04
CA SER A 410 -2.03 3.86 -4.67
C SER A 410 -1.24 2.61 -4.26
N ALA A 411 -1.75 1.42 -4.59
CA ALA A 411 -1.07 0.16 -4.32
C ALA A 411 0.21 0.00 -5.16
N ALA A 412 0.19 0.32 -6.45
CA ALA A 412 1.39 0.30 -7.30
C ALA A 412 2.44 1.32 -6.82
N VAL A 413 2.06 2.56 -6.51
CA VAL A 413 2.94 3.56 -5.91
C VAL A 413 3.54 3.02 -4.61
N GLY A 414 2.70 2.45 -3.75
CA GLY A 414 3.09 1.75 -2.54
C GLY A 414 4.14 0.66 -2.76
N GLY A 415 3.97 -0.16 -3.79
CA GLY A 415 4.94 -1.19 -4.19
C GLY A 415 6.32 -0.60 -4.49
N ALA A 416 6.38 0.47 -5.28
CA ALA A 416 7.65 1.17 -5.55
C ALA A 416 8.29 1.72 -4.27
N LEU A 417 7.49 2.25 -3.36
CA LEU A 417 7.96 2.79 -2.07
C LEU A 417 8.45 1.71 -1.11
N VAL A 418 7.86 0.51 -1.16
CA VAL A 418 8.39 -0.66 -0.42
C VAL A 418 9.81 -0.98 -0.86
N VAL A 419 10.15 -0.85 -2.14
CA VAL A 419 11.53 -0.99 -2.62
C VAL A 419 12.42 0.09 -2.01
N LEU A 420 12.00 1.37 -2.07
CA LEU A 420 12.77 2.50 -1.53
C LEU A 420 12.99 2.45 0.00
N ARG A 421 12.10 1.78 0.74
CA ARG A 421 12.20 1.58 2.19
C ARG A 421 12.84 0.26 2.59
N SER A 422 13.08 -0.63 1.63
CA SER A 422 13.80 -1.88 1.84
C SER A 422 15.32 -1.65 1.84
N PRO A 423 16.13 -2.67 2.16
CA PRO A 423 17.58 -2.60 1.96
C PRO A 423 18.02 -2.21 0.53
N LEU A 424 17.19 -2.50 -0.50
CA LEU A 424 17.44 -2.07 -1.88
C LEU A 424 17.41 -0.55 -2.04
N GLY A 425 16.70 0.16 -1.16
CA GLY A 425 16.59 1.62 -1.14
C GLY A 425 17.91 2.35 -0.89
N ARG A 426 18.96 1.64 -0.46
CA ARG A 426 20.32 2.15 -0.31
C ARG A 426 21.24 1.41 -1.29
N PRO A 427 21.38 1.91 -2.53
CA PRO A 427 22.23 1.27 -3.54
C PRO A 427 23.67 1.16 -3.04
N GLY A 428 24.29 0.00 -3.25
CA GLY A 428 25.64 -0.28 -2.79
C GLY A 428 26.70 0.47 -3.60
N ARG A 429 27.92 0.55 -3.06
CA ARG A 429 29.07 1.15 -3.77
C ARG A 429 29.45 0.37 -5.05
N ALA A 430 29.10 -0.93 -5.11
CA ALA A 430 29.39 -1.83 -6.22
C ALA A 430 28.46 -1.61 -7.43
N ASP A 431 27.20 -1.21 -7.22
CA ASP A 431 26.19 -1.04 -8.27
C ASP A 431 26.52 0.10 -9.25
N ARG A 432 27.52 0.94 -8.92
CA ARG A 432 27.91 2.12 -9.71
C ARG A 432 29.10 1.89 -10.63
N ALA A 433 29.95 0.91 -10.33
CA ALA A 433 31.15 0.65 -11.13
C ALA A 433 30.78 0.09 -12.52
N GLY A 434 29.61 -0.55 -12.66
CA GLY A 434 29.13 -1.10 -13.93
C GLY A 434 28.71 -0.06 -14.98
N GLY A 435 28.37 1.16 -14.57
CA GLY A 435 27.90 2.23 -15.47
C GLY A 435 29.03 3.08 -16.08
N ALA A 436 30.16 3.23 -15.37
CA ALA A 436 31.29 4.04 -15.86
C ALA A 436 32.25 3.24 -16.77
N ASP A 437 32.38 1.93 -16.55
CA ASP A 437 33.39 1.10 -17.24
C ASP A 437 32.91 0.51 -18.59
N ARG A 438 31.59 0.57 -18.87
CA ARG A 438 31.02 0.10 -20.15
C ARG A 438 31.03 1.17 -21.25
N ALA A 439 31.11 2.45 -20.91
CA ALA A 439 31.22 3.55 -21.88
C ALA A 439 32.59 3.60 -22.60
N GLY A 440 33.59 2.83 -22.15
CA GLY A 440 34.93 2.80 -22.72
C GLY A 440 35.26 1.60 -23.62
N ARG A 441 34.33 0.66 -23.83
CA ARG A 441 34.61 -0.60 -24.57
C ARG A 441 33.92 -0.75 -25.94
N ASP A 442 33.03 0.17 -26.33
CA ASP A 442 32.25 0.03 -27.57
C ASP A 442 32.83 0.74 -28.81
N ASP A 443 34.05 1.29 -28.77
CA ASP A 443 34.64 1.97 -29.95
C ASP A 443 35.56 1.09 -30.83
N ARG A 444 35.54 -0.24 -30.66
CA ARG A 444 36.35 -1.15 -31.50
C ARG A 444 35.69 -2.50 -31.76
N SER A 445 34.57 -2.53 -32.47
CA SER A 445 34.24 -3.61 -33.42
C SER A 445 32.87 -3.34 -34.05
N ASP A 446 32.87 -2.89 -35.30
CA ASP A 446 32.11 -3.53 -36.38
C ASP A 446 32.06 -2.63 -37.62
N ARG A 447 33.11 -2.78 -38.44
CA ARG A 447 32.99 -2.65 -39.89
C ARG A 447 32.80 -4.06 -40.43
N ALA A 448 31.57 -4.43 -40.77
CA ALA A 448 31.21 -5.21 -41.96
C ALA A 448 29.81 -5.84 -41.80
N ALA A 449 28.94 -5.50 -42.75
CA ALA A 449 27.90 -6.35 -43.37
C ALA A 449 26.57 -5.58 -43.46
N GLY A 450 26.32 -5.01 -44.63
CA GLY A 450 24.97 -4.64 -45.04
C GLY A 450 24.23 -5.86 -45.58
N ALA A 451 22.91 -5.90 -45.41
CA ALA A 451 21.92 -6.08 -46.48
C ALA A 451 20.50 -6.16 -45.90
N ALA A 452 19.71 -5.14 -46.26
CA ALA A 452 18.27 -5.09 -46.54
C ALA A 452 17.30 -6.15 -45.94
N ALA A 453 16.29 -5.64 -45.21
CA ALA A 453 14.90 -6.04 -45.42
C ALA A 453 13.96 -4.87 -45.10
N SER A 454 13.20 -4.47 -46.12
CA SER A 454 12.17 -3.43 -46.13
C SER A 454 10.88 -3.89 -45.43
N GLY A 455 10.27 -3.01 -44.63
CA GLY A 455 8.91 -3.17 -44.09
C GLY A 455 8.35 -1.82 -43.65
N ALA A 456 7.16 -1.48 -44.16
CA ALA A 456 6.50 -0.16 -44.13
C ALA A 456 6.26 0.46 -42.73
N PRO A 457 6.11 1.80 -42.63
CA PRO A 457 5.88 2.49 -41.36
C PRO A 457 4.46 2.24 -40.82
N LEU A 458 4.36 1.93 -39.52
CA LEU A 458 3.10 1.86 -38.78
C LEU A 458 2.69 3.26 -38.32
N ASP A 459 1.44 3.59 -38.60
CA ASP A 459 0.74 4.84 -38.28
C ASP A 459 0.61 5.06 -36.77
N LEU A 460 1.05 6.24 -36.30
CA LEU A 460 1.12 6.65 -34.89
C LEU A 460 -0.06 7.53 -34.44
N THR A 461 -1.16 7.59 -35.19
CA THR A 461 -2.31 8.41 -34.82
C THR A 461 -3.34 7.67 -33.95
N ALA A 462 -2.97 7.40 -32.69
CA ALA A 462 -3.94 7.06 -31.63
C ALA A 462 -3.40 7.39 -30.22
N LEU A 463 -2.97 8.62 -30.01
CA LEU A 463 -2.69 9.19 -28.69
C LEU A 463 -3.35 10.57 -28.59
N ALA A 464 -4.64 10.58 -28.27
CA ALA A 464 -5.33 11.74 -27.71
C ALA A 464 -6.48 11.25 -26.80
N PRO A 465 -6.76 11.95 -25.68
CA PRO A 465 -7.55 11.41 -24.58
C PRO A 465 -9.05 11.57 -24.82
N ALA A 466 -9.82 10.61 -24.32
CA ALA A 466 -11.23 10.77 -23.95
C ALA A 466 -11.45 10.12 -22.59
#